data_AF-A0A024H1S7-F1
#
_entry.id   AF-A0A024H1S7-F1
#
_cell.length_a   1.000
_cell.length_b   1.000
_cell.length_c   1.000
_cell.angle_alpha   90.00
_cell.angle_beta   90.00
_cell.angle_gamma   90.00
#
_symmetry.space_group_name_H-M   'P 1'
#
loop_
_entity.id
_entity.type
_entity.pdbx_description
1 polymer ?
#
loop_
_entity_poly.entity_id
_entity_poly.type
_entity_poly.pdbx_seq_one_letter_code
_entity_poly.pdbx_strand_id
1 'polypeptide(L)'
;MVAFAYGDIYSGDTLSPAQRQLVTLGILAALGGCEAQLEFHLNTSLNVGLTPAEIIEALTQSAVYCGFPRALNAVFEAKRVFAERGLLPLENPQHIGLRAE
;
A
#
# COMPACT_ATOMS: atom_id res chain seq x y z
N MET A 1 -19.63 -7.64 11.26
CA MET A 1 -18.47 -7.58 10.35
C MET A 1 -17.72 -6.26 10.48
N VAL A 2 -18.38 -5.10 10.35
CA VAL A 2 -17.75 -3.77 10.59
C VAL A 2 -17.21 -3.64 12.03
N ALA A 3 -17.97 -4.06 13.04
CA ALA A 3 -17.53 -4.05 14.44
C ALA A 3 -16.32 -4.96 14.72
N PHE A 4 -16.18 -6.09 14.01
CA PHE A 4 -15.06 -7.02 14.16
C PHE A 4 -13.78 -6.48 13.50
N ALA A 5 -13.91 -5.95 12.28
CA ALA A 5 -12.78 -5.35 11.57
C ALA A 5 -12.27 -4.08 12.27
N TYR A 6 -13.14 -3.13 12.61
CA TYR A 6 -12.74 -1.84 13.17
C TYR A 6 -12.63 -1.82 14.70
N GLY A 7 -13.37 -2.68 15.42
CA GLY A 7 -13.41 -2.70 16.88
C GLY A 7 -12.43 -3.67 17.54
N ASP A 8 -12.18 -4.84 16.94
CA ASP A 8 -11.31 -5.88 17.55
C ASP A 8 -9.95 -5.99 16.85
N ILE A 9 -9.91 -5.91 15.51
CA ILE A 9 -8.64 -6.06 14.77
C ILE A 9 -7.85 -4.74 14.73
N TYR A 10 -8.50 -3.60 14.50
CA TYR A 10 -7.84 -2.29 14.40
C TYR A 10 -7.58 -1.61 15.75
N SER A 11 -8.15 -2.09 16.86
CA SER A 11 -7.97 -1.50 18.20
C SER A 11 -6.68 -1.92 18.90
N GLY A 12 -6.03 -2.99 18.44
CA GLY A 12 -4.71 -3.39 18.95
C GLY A 12 -3.63 -2.34 18.66
N ASP A 13 -2.67 -2.19 19.55
CA ASP A 13 -1.58 -1.22 19.47
C ASP A 13 -0.25 -1.82 18.94
N THR A 14 -0.21 -3.14 18.72
CA THR A 14 1.02 -3.85 18.32
C THR A 14 1.50 -3.47 16.92
N LEU A 15 0.58 -3.20 15.99
CA LEU A 15 0.91 -2.70 14.65
C LEU A 15 0.40 -1.27 14.50
N SER A 16 1.27 -0.39 14.02
CA SER A 16 0.91 0.97 13.66
C SER A 16 -0.12 0.99 12.52
N PRO A 17 -0.89 2.07 12.36
CA PRO A 17 -1.81 2.22 11.23
C PRO A 17 -1.13 2.01 9.87
N ALA A 18 0.08 2.54 9.69
CA ALA A 18 0.88 2.35 8.48
C ALA A 18 1.24 0.87 8.25
N GLN A 19 1.70 0.16 9.29
CA GLN A 19 2.03 -1.27 9.19
C GLN A 19 0.80 -2.11 8.82
N ARG A 20 -0.37 -1.79 9.37
CA ARG A 20 -1.64 -2.47 9.04
C ARG A 20 -2.04 -2.26 7.57
N GLN A 21 -1.82 -1.05 7.06
CA GLN A 21 -2.09 -0.75 5.66
C GLN A 21 -1.12 -1.51 4.74
N LEU A 22 0.17 -1.61 5.06
CA LEU A 22 1.11 -2.41 4.27
C LEU A 22 0.66 -3.88 4.15
N VAL A 23 0.22 -4.49 5.26
CA VAL A 23 -0.33 -5.85 5.24
C VAL A 23 -1.57 -5.91 4.36
N THR A 24 -2.48 -4.95 4.50
CA THR A 24 -3.73 -4.90 3.73
C THR A 24 -3.48 -4.77 2.24
N LEU A 25 -2.58 -3.87 1.82
CA LEU A 25 -2.20 -3.66 0.42
C LEU A 25 -1.60 -4.94 -0.18
N GLY A 26 -0.70 -5.61 0.53
CA GLY A 26 -0.11 -6.86 0.07
C GLY A 26 -1.15 -7.97 -0.13
N ILE A 27 -2.11 -8.11 0.80
CA ILE A 27 -3.19 -9.09 0.69
C ILE A 27 -4.14 -8.76 -0.46
N LEU A 28 -4.54 -7.50 -0.63
CA LEU A 28 -5.42 -7.08 -1.73
C LEU A 28 -4.75 -7.26 -3.10
N ALA A 29 -3.46 -6.95 -3.21
CA ALA A 29 -2.67 -7.24 -4.40
C ALA A 29 -2.63 -8.75 -4.67
N ALA A 30 -2.44 -9.58 -3.64
CA ALA A 30 -2.39 -11.02 -3.79
C ALA A 30 -3.74 -11.65 -4.18
N LEU A 31 -4.86 -11.16 -3.64
CA LEU A 31 -6.20 -11.65 -3.97
C LEU A 31 -6.57 -11.34 -5.43
N GLY A 32 -6.32 -10.10 -5.89
CA GLY A 32 -6.78 -9.60 -7.20
C GLY A 32 -8.30 -9.46 -7.28
N GLY A 33 -8.80 -8.74 -8.30
CA GLY A 33 -10.24 -8.51 -8.49
C GLY A 33 -10.92 -7.73 -7.37
N CYS A 34 -10.14 -6.97 -6.60
CA CYS A 34 -10.54 -6.19 -5.44
C CYS A 34 -10.14 -4.71 -5.60
N GLU A 35 -10.24 -4.19 -6.82
CA GLU A 35 -9.69 -2.87 -7.20
C GLU A 35 -10.31 -1.74 -6.38
N ALA A 36 -11.62 -1.78 -6.12
CA ALA A 36 -12.30 -0.78 -5.29
C ALA A 36 -11.79 -0.75 -3.84
N GLN A 37 -11.51 -1.93 -3.26
CA GLN A 37 -10.94 -2.04 -1.91
C GLN A 37 -9.48 -1.57 -1.92
N LEU A 38 -8.73 -1.91 -2.96
CA LEU A 38 -7.34 -1.49 -3.11
C LEU A 38 -7.26 0.04 -3.20
N GLU A 39 -8.09 0.70 -4.01
CA GLU A 39 -8.18 2.16 -4.10
C GLU A 39 -8.46 2.82 -2.74
N PHE A 40 -9.45 2.28 -2.00
CA PHE A 40 -9.78 2.77 -0.67
C PHE A 40 -8.59 2.68 0.30
N HIS A 41 -7.90 1.53 0.29
CA HIS A 41 -6.75 1.29 1.16
C HIS A 41 -5.51 2.06 0.71
N LEU A 42 -5.31 2.34 -0.58
CA LEU A 42 -4.26 3.23 -1.08
C LEU A 42 -4.44 4.66 -0.57
N ASN A 43 -5.66 5.19 -0.64
CA ASN A 43 -5.97 6.50 -0.09
C ASN A 43 -5.78 6.56 1.43
N THR A 44 -6.23 5.51 2.13
CA THR A 44 -6.04 5.38 3.57
C THR A 44 -4.57 5.29 3.95
N SER A 45 -3.77 4.53 3.19
CA SER A 45 -2.32 4.37 3.38
C SER A 45 -1.60 5.72 3.38
N LEU A 46 -1.89 6.55 2.38
CA LEU A 46 -1.34 7.90 2.28
C LEU A 46 -1.81 8.80 3.43
N ASN A 47 -3.06 8.66 3.88
CA ASN A 47 -3.59 9.44 5.01
C ASN A 47 -2.97 9.06 6.35
N VAL A 48 -2.55 7.80 6.53
CA VAL A 48 -1.85 7.33 7.73
C VAL A 48 -0.32 7.50 7.64
N GLY A 49 0.17 8.18 6.60
CA GLY A 49 1.55 8.64 6.49
C GLY A 49 2.49 7.74 5.67
N LEU A 50 2.00 6.70 5.00
CA LEU A 50 2.82 5.97 4.04
C LEU A 50 3.15 6.86 2.84
N THR A 51 4.40 6.83 2.40
CA THR A 51 4.86 7.50 1.19
C THR A 51 4.47 6.69 -0.05
N PRO A 52 4.35 7.33 -1.22
CA PRO A 52 4.20 6.60 -2.48
C PRO A 52 5.31 5.59 -2.74
N ALA A 53 6.55 5.89 -2.33
CA ALA A 53 7.70 4.99 -2.46
C ALA A 53 7.51 3.70 -1.64
N GLU A 54 7.11 3.81 -0.37
CA GLU A 54 6.84 2.64 0.49
C GLU A 54 5.68 1.78 -0.05
N ILE A 55 4.64 2.41 -0.59
CA ILE A 55 3.52 1.71 -1.21
C ILE A 55 3.99 0.94 -2.45
N ILE A 56 4.77 1.57 -3.33
CA ILE A 56 5.30 0.92 -4.54
C ILE A 56 6.25 -0.22 -4.17
N GLU A 57 7.10 -0.04 -3.16
CA GLU A 57 7.99 -1.09 -2.66
C GLU A 57 7.19 -2.31 -2.19
N ALA A 58 6.17 -2.11 -1.36
CA ALA A 58 5.34 -3.20 -0.85
C ALA A 58 4.60 -3.96 -1.97
N LEU A 59 4.04 -3.22 -2.95
CA LEU A 59 3.36 -3.84 -4.09
C LEU A 59 4.34 -4.57 -5.01
N THR A 60 5.54 -4.03 -5.22
CA THR A 60 6.60 -4.67 -6.01
C THR A 60 7.10 -5.93 -5.33
N GLN A 61 7.36 -5.88 -4.01
CA GLN A 61 7.74 -7.02 -3.20
C GLN A 61 6.67 -8.13 -3.26
N SER A 62 5.38 -7.77 -3.38
CA SER A 62 4.31 -8.77 -3.49
C SER A 62 4.43 -9.66 -4.75
N ALA A 63 5.11 -9.20 -5.80
CA ALA A 63 5.26 -9.92 -7.07
C ALA A 63 5.91 -11.29 -6.90
N VAL A 64 6.84 -11.44 -5.95
CA VAL A 64 7.51 -12.73 -5.71
C VAL A 64 6.59 -13.77 -5.06
N TYR A 65 5.49 -13.34 -4.44
CA TYR A 65 4.55 -14.19 -3.72
C TYR A 65 3.26 -14.45 -4.51
N CYS A 66 2.71 -13.44 -5.19
CA CYS A 66 1.45 -13.55 -5.92
C CYS A 66 1.59 -13.53 -7.45
N GLY A 67 2.82 -13.38 -7.96
CA GLY A 67 3.15 -13.31 -9.37
C GLY A 67 3.03 -11.90 -9.96
N PHE A 68 3.83 -11.65 -10.99
CA PHE A 68 3.90 -10.35 -11.69
C PHE A 68 2.56 -9.79 -12.14
N PRO A 69 1.62 -10.56 -12.75
CA PRO A 69 0.37 -9.98 -13.25
C PRO A 69 -0.46 -9.30 -12.16
N ARG A 70 -0.55 -9.91 -10.98
CA ARG A 70 -1.35 -9.37 -9.86
C ARG A 70 -0.69 -8.15 -9.23
N ALA A 71 0.61 -8.24 -8.97
CA ALA A 71 1.39 -7.11 -8.44
C ALA A 71 1.38 -5.91 -9.39
N LEU A 72 1.53 -6.13 -10.70
CA LEU A 72 1.49 -5.06 -11.70
C LEU A 72 0.14 -4.35 -11.76
N ASN A 73 -0.97 -5.10 -11.72
CA ASN A 73 -2.31 -4.49 -11.66
C ASN A 73 -2.44 -3.59 -10.42
N ALA A 74 -1.94 -4.04 -9.27
CA ALA A 74 -1.96 -3.23 -8.06
C ALA A 74 -1.07 -1.97 -8.16
N VAL A 75 0.09 -2.07 -8.80
CA VAL A 75 0.97 -0.91 -9.07
C VAL A 75 0.30 0.09 -10.00
N PHE A 76 -0.41 -0.35 -11.04
CA PHE A 76 -1.16 0.54 -11.92
C PHE A 76 -2.28 1.25 -11.18
N GLU A 77 -2.97 0.54 -10.29
CA GLU A 77 -3.99 1.12 -9.43
C GLU A 77 -3.41 2.19 -8.48
N ALA A 78 -2.27 1.90 -7.85
CA ALA A 78 -1.54 2.87 -7.04
C ALA A 78 -1.15 4.11 -7.85
N LYS A 79 -0.64 3.93 -9.07
CA LYS A 79 -0.28 5.03 -9.97
C LYS A 79 -1.50 5.91 -10.30
N ARG A 80 -2.67 5.32 -10.52
CA ARG A 80 -3.92 6.07 -10.76
C ARG A 80 -4.25 6.94 -9.55
N VAL A 81 -4.29 6.35 -8.35
CA VAL A 81 -4.57 7.08 -7.10
C VAL A 81 -3.56 8.20 -6.84
N PHE A 82 -2.27 7.96 -7.11
CA PHE A 82 -1.24 8.99 -6.98
C PHE A 82 -1.46 10.16 -7.94
N ALA A 83 -1.88 9.88 -9.18
CA ALA A 83 -2.20 10.93 -10.16
C ALA A 83 -3.39 11.78 -9.68
N GLU A 84 -4.44 11.14 -9.17
CA GLU A 84 -5.64 11.82 -8.64
C GLU A 84 -5.32 12.69 -7.42
N ARG A 85 -4.33 12.29 -6.61
CA ARG A 85 -3.84 13.06 -5.46
C ARG A 85 -2.76 14.09 -5.82
N GLY A 86 -2.41 14.23 -7.09
CA GLY A 86 -1.38 15.18 -7.53
C GLY A 86 0.03 14.86 -7.01
N LEU A 87 0.32 13.58 -6.73
CA LEU A 87 1.58 13.11 -6.19
C LEU A 87 2.60 12.72 -7.27
N LEU A 88 2.21 12.79 -8.55
CA LEU A 88 3.08 12.48 -9.69
C LEU A 88 3.69 13.76 -10.32
N PRO A 89 4.95 13.71 -10.80
CA PRO A 89 5.87 12.57 -10.74
C PRO A 89 6.36 12.33 -9.31
N LEU A 90 6.61 11.07 -8.95
CA LEU A 90 7.21 10.77 -7.65
C LEU A 90 8.61 11.37 -7.63
N GLU A 91 8.90 12.21 -6.64
CA GLU A 91 10.26 12.69 -6.42
C GLU A 91 11.19 11.49 -6.14
N ASN A 92 12.40 11.58 -6.67
CA ASN A 92 13.34 10.47 -6.85
C ASN A 92 13.52 9.63 -5.55
N PRO A 93 13.35 8.29 -5.56
CA PRO A 93 13.39 7.45 -4.35
C PRO A 93 14.73 7.40 -3.59
N GLN A 94 15.79 8.03 -4.10
CA GLN A 94 17.15 7.90 -3.58
C GLN A 94 17.48 8.81 -2.39
N HIS A 95 16.56 9.66 -1.91
CA HIS A 95 16.90 10.69 -0.92
C HIS A 95 16.61 10.35 0.55
N ILE A 96 16.26 9.10 0.88
CA ILE A 96 16.11 8.64 2.26
C ILE A 96 17.35 7.84 2.71
N GLY A 97 18.50 8.51 2.75
CA GLY A 97 19.53 8.29 3.77
C GLY A 97 20.08 6.88 4.00
N LEU A 98 20.30 6.06 2.97
CA LEU A 98 21.23 4.93 3.14
C LEU A 98 22.67 5.46 3.04
N ARG A 99 23.26 5.77 4.20
CA ARG A 99 24.72 5.81 4.33
C ARG A 99 25.23 4.42 3.97
N ALA A 100 26.14 4.37 3.01
CA ALA A 100 26.97 3.21 2.78
C ALA A 100 27.81 2.99 4.03
N GLU A 101 27.55 1.88 4.72
CA GLU A 101 28.49 1.18 5.59
C GLU A 101 28.50 -0.29 5.16
#